data_AF-A0AAR5PDB6-F1
#
_entry.id   AF-A0AAR5PDB6-F1
#
_cell.length_a   1.000
_cell.length_b   1.000
_cell.length_c   1.000
_cell.angle_alpha   90.00
_cell.angle_beta   90.00
_cell.angle_gamma   90.00
#
_symmetry.space_group_name_H-M   'P 1'
#
loop_
_entity.id
_entity.type
_entity.pdbx_description
1 polymer ?
#
loop_
_entity_poly.entity_id
_entity_poly.type
_entity_poly.pdbx_seq_one_letter_code
_entity_poly.pdbx_strand_id
1 'polypeptide(L)'
;MNLKGLELPDIPNFTGPIPNVTVPLGREAVLECGIDNLSAFKVAWLRVDTQTILTIHSHVITKNHRIAVTHTEHRNWYLHIRDIKETDMGWYMCQINTDPMKSQMGFLNVVVPPDILDYPTSNDLFVREGLNVTLQCAATGSPIPNISWRREGGEAITLSNGEEVSSYDKPVLNITKVNRLSMGAYLCIASNGVPPSVSKRIMLVVHFPPMIWIQNQLVGAMEGDQITLECHSEAYPKSVNYWTKDGLIISQGTKYVLILMDNAYKVHMKLTIRNVNTADFGAYKCVAKNSLGETDGTIKLYLTRSQHKVMEDQLAALIALIQGQKEEQDRRHRELIETLTIRDEQLEARLNQKMETSLQAVNQKVQQFRGEF
;
A
#
# COMPACT_ATOMS: atom_id res chain seq x y z
N MET A 1 5.92 -54.14 -86.37
CA MET A 1 6.23 -54.00 -84.94
C MET A 1 6.56 -52.54 -84.68
N ASN A 2 5.61 -51.77 -84.14
CA ASN A 2 5.84 -50.37 -83.77
C ASN A 2 6.32 -50.33 -82.32
N LEU A 3 7.61 -50.13 -82.10
CA LEU A 3 8.18 -49.72 -80.82
C LEU A 3 7.84 -48.23 -80.64
N LYS A 4 6.66 -47.94 -80.08
CA LYS A 4 6.34 -46.60 -79.55
C LYS A 4 7.28 -46.33 -78.38
N GLY A 5 7.82 -45.11 -78.36
CA GLY A 5 8.84 -44.65 -77.41
C GLY A 5 8.50 -44.98 -75.96
N LEU A 6 9.46 -45.62 -75.29
CA LEU A 6 9.57 -45.54 -73.84
C LEU A 6 10.01 -44.10 -73.53
N GLU A 7 9.09 -43.26 -73.08
CA GLU A 7 9.48 -42.08 -72.31
C GLU A 7 10.26 -42.55 -71.09
N LEU A 8 11.47 -42.01 -70.91
CA LEU A 8 12.24 -42.27 -69.70
C LEU A 8 11.39 -41.83 -68.50
N PRO A 9 11.18 -42.68 -67.48
CA PRO A 9 10.43 -42.27 -66.31
C PRO A 9 11.13 -41.07 -65.68
N ASP A 10 10.37 -40.00 -65.45
CA ASP A 10 10.88 -38.81 -64.77
C ASP A 10 11.52 -39.23 -63.44
N ILE A 11 12.79 -38.84 -63.25
CA ILE A 11 13.54 -39.18 -62.03
C ILE A 11 12.91 -38.42 -60.86
N PRO A 12 12.62 -39.09 -59.73
CA PRO A 12 11.98 -38.43 -58.61
C PRO A 12 12.85 -37.32 -58.04
N ASN A 13 12.20 -36.26 -57.58
CA ASN A 13 12.82 -35.09 -56.96
C ASN A 13 12.03 -34.68 -55.72
N PHE A 14 12.73 -34.11 -54.74
CA PHE A 14 12.08 -33.51 -53.58
C PHE A 14 11.36 -32.22 -54.00
N THR A 15 10.13 -32.04 -53.51
CA THR A 15 9.35 -30.82 -53.76
C THR A 15 9.90 -29.62 -52.99
N GLY A 16 10.63 -29.88 -51.90
CA GLY A 16 11.29 -28.89 -51.06
C GLY A 16 12.00 -29.56 -49.88
N PRO A 17 12.81 -28.78 -49.13
CA PRO A 17 13.51 -29.28 -47.94
C PRO A 17 12.53 -29.70 -46.84
N ILE A 18 12.93 -30.67 -46.01
CA ILE A 18 12.15 -31.04 -44.82
C ILE A 18 12.21 -29.87 -43.83
N PRO A 19 11.08 -29.31 -43.39
CA PRO A 19 11.08 -28.25 -42.39
C PRO A 19 11.56 -28.79 -41.03
N ASN A 20 12.29 -27.96 -40.29
CA ASN A 20 12.60 -28.28 -38.89
C ASN A 20 11.31 -28.23 -38.07
N VAL A 21 11.13 -29.21 -37.18
CA VAL A 21 9.95 -29.35 -36.34
C VAL A 21 10.35 -29.18 -34.88
N THR A 22 9.65 -28.31 -34.15
CA THR A 22 9.80 -28.17 -32.71
C THR A 22 8.55 -28.70 -32.03
N VAL A 23 8.71 -29.64 -31.10
CA VAL A 23 7.57 -30.32 -30.46
C VAL A 23 7.77 -30.42 -28.94
N PRO A 24 6.70 -30.22 -28.13
CA PRO A 24 6.77 -30.47 -26.70
C PRO A 24 6.94 -31.96 -26.36
N LEU A 25 7.64 -32.25 -25.26
CA LEU A 25 7.77 -33.60 -24.71
C LEU A 25 6.39 -34.26 -24.50
N GLY A 26 6.29 -35.55 -24.84
CA GLY A 26 5.08 -36.36 -24.73
C GLY A 26 4.03 -36.13 -25.84
N ARG A 27 4.23 -35.16 -26.73
CA ARG A 27 3.33 -34.92 -27.88
C ARG A 27 3.75 -35.76 -29.10
N GLU A 28 3.02 -35.62 -30.20
CA GLU A 28 3.33 -36.27 -31.47
C GLU A 28 4.09 -35.29 -32.39
N ALA A 29 5.19 -35.75 -32.98
CA ALA A 29 5.89 -35.05 -34.04
C ALA A 29 5.52 -35.62 -35.41
N VAL A 30 5.41 -34.76 -36.41
CA VAL A 30 5.16 -35.14 -37.80
C VAL A 30 6.22 -34.48 -38.68
N LEU A 31 7.05 -35.30 -39.33
CA LEU A 31 8.02 -34.83 -40.32
C LEU A 31 7.48 -35.13 -41.72
N GLU A 32 7.50 -34.12 -42.60
CA GLU A 32 6.97 -34.22 -43.96
C GLU A 32 8.09 -34.23 -44.99
N CYS A 33 8.03 -35.17 -45.92
CA CYS A 33 8.90 -35.25 -47.08
C CYS A 33 8.06 -35.33 -48.35
N GLY A 34 8.03 -34.23 -49.11
CA GLY A 34 7.33 -34.15 -50.39
C GLY A 34 8.24 -34.56 -51.55
N ILE A 35 7.72 -35.40 -52.43
CA ILE A 35 8.44 -35.98 -53.57
C ILE A 35 7.53 -35.96 -54.81
N ASP A 36 8.01 -35.39 -55.90
CA ASP A 36 7.38 -35.46 -57.21
C ASP A 36 7.94 -36.63 -58.02
N ASN A 37 7.10 -37.22 -58.88
CA ASN A 37 7.46 -38.30 -59.82
C ASN A 37 8.04 -39.56 -59.13
N LEU A 38 7.52 -39.94 -57.95
CA LEU A 38 8.01 -41.12 -57.22
C LEU A 38 7.91 -42.43 -58.03
N SER A 39 6.84 -42.61 -58.83
CA SER A 39 6.66 -43.76 -59.73
C SER A 39 6.96 -45.10 -59.03
N ALA A 40 7.92 -45.89 -59.53
CA ALA A 40 8.33 -47.19 -58.97
C ALA A 40 9.39 -47.10 -57.85
N PHE A 41 9.90 -45.91 -57.57
CA PHE A 41 10.90 -45.71 -56.50
C PHE A 41 10.26 -45.79 -55.12
N LYS A 42 11.06 -46.04 -54.10
CA LYS A 42 10.66 -46.18 -52.70
C LYS A 42 11.33 -45.11 -51.85
N VAL A 43 10.56 -44.62 -50.89
CA VAL A 43 10.97 -43.65 -49.89
C VAL A 43 11.32 -44.38 -48.60
N ALA A 44 12.34 -43.93 -47.88
CA ALA A 44 12.67 -44.45 -46.56
C ALA A 44 12.91 -43.30 -45.59
N TRP A 45 12.48 -43.49 -44.34
CA TRP A 45 12.86 -42.62 -43.24
C TRP A 45 13.93 -43.30 -42.39
N LEU A 46 14.97 -42.53 -42.07
CA LEU A 46 16.09 -42.99 -41.27
C LEU A 46 16.42 -41.96 -40.19
N ARG A 47 16.91 -42.45 -39.06
CA ARG A 47 17.48 -41.62 -38.01
C ARG A 47 18.99 -41.50 -38.26
N VAL A 48 19.50 -40.28 -38.38
CA VAL A 48 20.85 -40.00 -38.92
C VAL A 48 21.95 -40.35 -37.92
N ASP A 49 21.82 -39.90 -36.67
CA ASP A 49 22.80 -40.10 -35.59
C ASP A 49 23.02 -41.58 -35.28
N THR A 50 21.95 -42.38 -35.26
CA THR A 50 22.02 -43.82 -34.97
C THR A 50 22.04 -44.70 -36.22
N GLN A 51 22.04 -44.08 -37.42
CA GLN A 51 21.93 -44.76 -38.73
C GLN A 51 20.81 -45.82 -38.78
N THR A 52 19.72 -45.60 -38.04
CA THR A 52 18.66 -46.58 -37.86
C THR A 52 17.58 -46.41 -38.93
N ILE A 53 17.26 -47.48 -39.64
CA ILE A 53 16.14 -47.51 -40.59
C ILE A 53 14.83 -47.50 -39.79
N LEU A 54 14.00 -46.48 -40.02
CA LEU A 54 12.71 -46.33 -39.35
C LEU A 54 11.61 -46.97 -40.18
N THR A 55 11.46 -46.53 -41.43
CA THR A 55 10.38 -46.97 -42.32
C THR A 55 10.90 -47.11 -43.75
N ILE A 56 10.28 -47.99 -44.52
CA ILE A 56 10.47 -48.12 -45.97
C ILE A 56 9.10 -48.18 -46.61
N HIS A 57 8.81 -47.20 -47.45
CA HIS A 57 7.52 -46.98 -48.08
C HIS A 57 6.42 -46.94 -46.99
N SER A 58 5.38 -47.77 -47.09
CA SER A 58 4.30 -47.83 -46.10
C SER A 58 4.57 -48.77 -44.93
N HIS A 59 5.77 -49.36 -44.82
CA HIS A 59 6.12 -50.33 -43.79
C HIS A 59 7.04 -49.72 -42.72
N VAL A 60 6.69 -49.90 -41.46
CA VAL A 60 7.55 -49.56 -40.32
C VAL A 60 8.52 -50.73 -40.08
N ILE A 61 9.82 -50.46 -40.14
CA ILE A 61 10.89 -51.45 -40.00
C ILE A 61 11.38 -51.52 -38.56
N THR A 62 11.48 -50.37 -37.89
CA THR A 62 11.88 -50.29 -36.48
C THR A 62 10.86 -50.99 -35.57
N LYS A 63 11.34 -51.58 -34.47
CA LYS A 63 10.49 -52.15 -33.41
C LYS A 63 9.86 -51.08 -32.51
N ASN A 64 10.24 -49.81 -32.68
CA ASN A 64 9.67 -48.71 -31.90
C ASN A 64 8.20 -48.46 -32.30
N HIS A 65 7.26 -48.89 -31.45
CA HIS A 65 5.81 -48.76 -31.65
C HIS A 65 5.29 -47.31 -31.72
N ARG A 66 6.11 -46.32 -31.34
CA ARG A 66 5.78 -44.90 -31.44
C ARG A 66 5.88 -44.37 -32.87
N ILE A 67 6.62 -45.07 -33.73
CA ILE A 67 6.84 -44.68 -35.13
C ILE A 67 5.70 -45.20 -36.01
N ALA A 68 5.15 -44.30 -36.83
CA ALA A 68 4.22 -44.64 -37.89
C ALA A 68 4.56 -43.85 -39.16
N VAL A 69 4.09 -44.33 -40.31
CA VAL A 69 4.23 -43.65 -41.60
C VAL A 69 2.90 -43.59 -42.31
N THR A 70 2.58 -42.42 -42.86
CA THR A 70 1.43 -42.22 -43.75
C THR A 70 1.88 -41.48 -45.00
N HIS A 71 1.07 -41.48 -46.05
CA HIS A 71 1.36 -40.72 -47.26
C HIS A 71 0.06 -40.25 -47.93
N THR A 72 0.14 -39.14 -48.67
CA THR A 72 -0.96 -38.64 -49.51
C THR A 72 -0.59 -38.80 -50.97
N GLU A 73 -1.37 -39.59 -51.71
CA GLU A 73 -1.24 -39.77 -53.17
C GLU A 73 0.20 -40.09 -53.66
N HIS A 74 0.99 -40.76 -52.80
CA HIS A 74 2.42 -41.04 -53.01
C HIS A 74 3.33 -39.81 -53.21
N ARG A 75 2.82 -38.60 -52.95
CA ARG A 75 3.54 -37.33 -53.08
C ARG A 75 4.16 -36.90 -51.77
N ASN A 76 3.37 -36.76 -50.70
CA ASN A 76 3.90 -36.39 -49.39
C ASN A 76 3.96 -37.61 -48.49
N TRP A 77 5.11 -37.80 -47.85
CA TRP A 77 5.41 -38.90 -46.93
C TRP A 77 5.63 -38.35 -45.53
N TYR A 78 4.81 -38.79 -44.59
CA TYR A 78 4.77 -38.30 -43.22
C TYR A 78 5.33 -39.35 -42.26
N LEU A 79 6.37 -39.00 -41.52
CA LEU A 79 6.86 -39.78 -40.38
C LEU A 79 6.22 -39.25 -39.10
N HIS A 80 5.45 -40.09 -38.43
CA HIS A 80 4.81 -39.80 -37.15
C HIS A 80 5.62 -40.41 -36.02
N ILE A 81 5.91 -39.62 -35.00
CA ILE A 81 6.60 -40.06 -33.78
C ILE A 81 5.73 -39.66 -32.59
N ARG A 82 4.99 -40.63 -32.05
CA ARG A 82 4.12 -40.43 -30.87
C ARG A 82 4.94 -40.40 -29.58
N ASP A 83 4.39 -39.77 -28.54
CA ASP A 83 4.98 -39.74 -27.20
C ASP A 83 6.47 -39.37 -27.24
N ILE A 84 6.74 -38.15 -27.70
CA ILE A 84 8.10 -37.63 -27.92
C ILE A 84 8.91 -37.65 -26.64
N LYS A 85 10.15 -38.12 -26.75
CA LYS A 85 11.16 -38.13 -25.68
C LYS A 85 12.32 -37.22 -26.05
N GLU A 86 13.07 -36.75 -25.07
CA GLU A 86 14.29 -35.95 -25.32
C GLU A 86 15.29 -36.69 -26.23
N THR A 87 15.37 -38.02 -26.09
CA THR A 87 16.21 -38.88 -26.93
C THR A 87 15.79 -38.92 -28.39
N ASP A 88 14.58 -38.46 -28.75
CA ASP A 88 14.13 -38.40 -30.14
C ASP A 88 14.64 -37.17 -30.89
N MET A 89 15.19 -36.18 -30.16
CA MET A 89 15.79 -34.99 -30.75
C MET A 89 16.95 -35.35 -31.67
N GLY A 90 16.99 -34.76 -32.86
CA GLY A 90 18.08 -35.01 -33.81
C GLY A 90 17.67 -34.87 -35.27
N TRP A 91 18.58 -35.27 -36.14
CA TRP A 91 18.38 -35.25 -37.59
C TRP A 91 17.70 -36.52 -38.08
N TYR A 92 16.65 -36.33 -38.89
CA TYR A 92 15.93 -37.38 -39.59
C TYR A 92 16.13 -37.20 -41.09
N MET A 93 16.33 -38.31 -41.79
CA MET A 93 16.61 -38.32 -43.21
C MET A 93 15.46 -38.99 -43.97
N CYS A 94 14.99 -38.31 -45.01
CA CYS A 94 14.14 -38.89 -46.05
C CYS A 94 15.02 -39.26 -47.24
N GLN A 95 14.98 -40.52 -47.65
CA GLN A 95 15.83 -41.09 -48.68
C GLN A 95 15.00 -41.72 -49.79
N ILE A 96 15.44 -41.57 -51.04
CA ILE A 96 14.86 -42.21 -52.22
C ILE A 96 15.90 -43.17 -52.81
N ASN A 97 15.48 -44.37 -53.17
CA ASN A 97 16.35 -45.41 -53.75
C ASN A 97 16.68 -45.19 -55.24
N THR A 98 17.00 -43.96 -55.64
CA THR A 98 17.56 -43.67 -56.97
C THR A 98 19.02 -44.11 -57.09
N ASP A 99 19.56 -44.11 -58.30
CA ASP A 99 20.99 -44.29 -58.56
C ASP A 99 21.51 -43.09 -59.38
N PRO A 100 22.31 -42.17 -58.79
CA PRO A 100 22.75 -42.15 -57.39
C PRO A 100 21.60 -41.86 -56.41
N MET A 101 21.75 -42.31 -55.17
CA MET A 101 20.77 -42.11 -54.09
C MET A 101 20.54 -40.63 -53.79
N LYS A 102 19.27 -40.22 -53.70
CA LYS A 102 18.86 -38.88 -53.26
C LYS A 102 18.36 -38.89 -51.82
N SER A 103 18.73 -37.87 -51.05
CA SER A 103 18.29 -37.72 -49.66
C SER A 103 18.21 -36.26 -49.23
N GLN A 104 17.34 -35.97 -48.27
CA GLN A 104 17.29 -34.69 -47.56
C GLN A 104 17.04 -34.91 -46.06
N MET A 105 17.37 -33.91 -45.24
CA MET A 105 17.31 -34.01 -43.79
C MET A 105 16.47 -32.88 -43.19
N GLY A 106 15.80 -33.19 -42.08
CA GLY A 106 15.13 -32.22 -41.22
C GLY A 106 15.48 -32.46 -39.76
N PHE A 107 15.54 -31.39 -38.97
CA PHE A 107 15.84 -31.49 -37.55
C PHE A 107 14.56 -31.53 -36.72
N LEU A 108 14.47 -32.50 -35.82
CA LEU A 108 13.45 -32.56 -34.78
C LEU A 108 14.02 -31.99 -33.48
N ASN A 109 13.51 -30.84 -33.06
CA ASN A 109 13.82 -30.19 -31.80
C ASN A 109 12.77 -30.54 -30.74
N VAL A 110 13.20 -30.95 -29.55
CA VAL A 110 12.30 -31.31 -28.45
C VAL A 110 12.38 -30.24 -27.38
N VAL A 111 11.22 -29.69 -26.99
CA VAL A 111 11.12 -28.63 -26.00
C VAL A 111 10.32 -29.09 -24.78
N VAL A 112 10.62 -28.50 -23.63
CA VAL A 112 9.98 -28.79 -22.35
C VAL A 112 9.53 -27.45 -21.74
N PRO A 113 8.24 -27.28 -21.39
CA PRO A 113 7.76 -26.09 -20.68
C PRO A 113 8.53 -25.84 -19.37
N PRO A 114 8.55 -24.60 -18.87
CA PRO A 114 9.21 -24.28 -17.62
C PRO A 114 8.45 -24.88 -16.44
N ASP A 115 9.19 -25.34 -15.43
CA ASP A 115 8.66 -25.79 -14.14
C ASP A 115 9.50 -25.25 -12.99
N ILE A 116 8.87 -24.70 -11.96
CA ILE A 116 9.59 -24.06 -10.83
C ILE A 116 9.89 -25.12 -9.78
N LEU A 117 11.17 -25.24 -9.41
CA LEU A 117 11.61 -26.18 -8.39
C LEU A 117 11.23 -25.70 -6.99
N ASP A 118 10.81 -26.61 -6.12
CA ASP A 118 10.55 -26.29 -4.71
C ASP A 118 11.82 -25.90 -3.94
N TYR A 119 12.95 -26.49 -4.32
CA TYR A 119 14.28 -26.16 -3.79
C TYR A 119 15.25 -25.94 -4.95
N PRO A 120 16.07 -24.87 -4.95
CA PRO A 120 16.33 -23.90 -3.87
C PRO A 120 15.42 -22.65 -3.87
N THR A 121 14.23 -22.71 -4.47
CA THR A 121 13.33 -21.56 -4.52
C THR A 121 12.82 -21.17 -3.14
N SER A 122 12.87 -19.88 -2.80
CA SER A 122 12.40 -19.37 -1.52
C SER A 122 10.92 -19.69 -1.30
N ASN A 123 10.59 -19.93 -0.03
CA ASN A 123 9.22 -19.89 0.47
C ASN A 123 8.98 -18.53 1.14
N ASP A 124 7.85 -18.38 1.83
CA ASP A 124 7.54 -17.14 2.57
C ASP A 124 8.66 -16.79 3.56
N LEU A 125 9.06 -15.52 3.56
CA LEU A 125 10.18 -15.00 4.35
C LEU A 125 9.67 -14.01 5.39
N PHE A 126 10.20 -14.11 6.61
CA PHE A 126 9.93 -13.21 7.72
C PHE A 126 11.23 -12.51 8.11
N VAL A 127 11.28 -11.19 7.95
CA VAL A 127 12.49 -10.39 8.17
C VAL A 127 12.19 -9.17 9.03
N ARG A 128 13.11 -8.74 9.89
CA ARG A 128 12.96 -7.48 10.62
C ARG A 128 13.28 -6.29 9.72
N GLU A 129 12.55 -5.19 9.88
CA GLU A 129 12.78 -3.94 9.16
C GLU A 129 14.23 -3.46 9.35
N GLY A 130 14.86 -3.00 8.27
CA GLY A 130 16.25 -2.58 8.20
C GLY A 130 17.27 -3.68 7.91
N LEU A 131 16.89 -4.97 7.94
CA LEU A 131 17.78 -6.07 7.56
C LEU A 131 17.75 -6.33 6.05
N ASN A 132 18.70 -7.14 5.57
CA ASN A 132 18.76 -7.58 4.18
C ASN A 132 18.04 -8.92 4.01
N VAL A 133 17.46 -9.15 2.83
CA VAL A 133 16.81 -10.42 2.46
C VAL A 133 17.16 -10.80 1.02
N THR A 134 17.22 -12.10 0.76
CA THR A 134 17.46 -12.67 -0.56
C THR A 134 16.30 -13.60 -0.93
N LEU A 135 15.65 -13.27 -2.04
CA LEU A 135 14.65 -14.11 -2.69
C LEU A 135 15.33 -14.87 -3.83
N GLN A 136 15.24 -16.19 -3.81
CA GLN A 136 15.84 -17.06 -4.81
C GLN A 136 14.75 -17.85 -5.53
N CYS A 137 14.93 -18.07 -6.83
CA CYS A 137 14.05 -18.92 -7.60
C CYS A 137 14.83 -19.69 -8.66
N ALA A 138 14.45 -20.95 -8.84
CA ALA A 138 15.04 -21.86 -9.80
C ALA A 138 13.92 -22.57 -10.56
N ALA A 139 14.14 -22.77 -11.87
CA ALA A 139 13.22 -23.50 -12.73
C ALA A 139 13.99 -24.41 -13.68
N THR A 140 13.33 -25.50 -14.09
CA THR A 140 13.77 -26.42 -15.14
C THR A 140 12.96 -26.21 -16.39
N GLY A 141 13.50 -26.60 -17.55
CA GLY A 141 12.84 -26.48 -18.84
C GLY A 141 13.86 -26.59 -19.97
N SER A 142 13.37 -26.81 -21.18
CA SER A 142 14.19 -26.83 -22.40
C SER A 142 13.52 -25.99 -23.48
N PRO A 143 14.08 -24.83 -23.87
CA PRO A 143 15.35 -24.25 -23.40
C PRO A 143 15.35 -23.88 -21.90
N ILE A 144 16.55 -23.60 -21.35
CA ILE A 144 16.71 -23.17 -19.94
C ILE A 144 15.84 -21.91 -19.71
N PRO A 145 14.92 -21.92 -18.72
CA PRO A 145 14.04 -20.78 -18.48
C PRO A 145 14.74 -19.54 -17.96
N ASN A 146 14.31 -18.38 -18.44
CA ASN A 146 14.62 -17.10 -17.83
C ASN A 146 13.71 -16.88 -16.62
N ILE A 147 14.30 -16.44 -15.52
CA ILE A 147 13.60 -16.08 -14.29
C ILE A 147 13.46 -14.57 -14.20
N SER A 148 12.26 -14.10 -13.89
CA SER A 148 11.97 -12.70 -13.61
C SER A 148 11.15 -12.55 -12.34
N TRP A 149 11.39 -11.48 -11.60
CA TRP A 149 10.64 -11.11 -10.40
C TRP A 149 9.75 -9.92 -10.65
N ARG A 150 8.53 -9.96 -10.12
CA ARG A 150 7.58 -8.84 -10.11
C ARG A 150 6.80 -8.83 -8.79
N ARG A 151 6.24 -7.69 -8.40
CA ARG A 151 5.27 -7.64 -7.29
C ARG A 151 3.87 -7.90 -7.82
N GLU A 152 3.07 -8.65 -7.07
CA GLU A 152 1.71 -9.05 -7.47
C GLU A 152 0.78 -7.85 -7.71
N GLY A 153 0.91 -6.77 -6.92
CA GLY A 153 0.12 -5.54 -7.07
C GLY A 153 0.65 -4.57 -8.14
N GLY A 154 1.72 -4.94 -8.85
CA GLY A 154 2.36 -4.08 -9.85
C GLY A 154 3.22 -2.96 -9.26
N GLU A 155 3.44 -2.95 -7.94
CA GLU A 155 4.35 -2.00 -7.32
C GLU A 155 5.80 -2.24 -7.79
N ALA A 156 6.58 -1.16 -7.83
CA ALA A 156 7.99 -1.29 -8.16
C ALA A 156 8.76 -2.06 -7.08
N ILE A 157 9.81 -2.75 -7.52
CA ILE A 157 10.83 -3.36 -6.69
C ILE A 157 11.95 -2.33 -6.54
N THR A 158 12.22 -1.90 -5.30
CA THR A 158 13.38 -1.07 -5.00
C THR A 158 14.63 -1.94 -4.90
N LEU A 159 15.59 -1.71 -5.77
CA LEU A 159 16.88 -2.40 -5.81
C LEU A 159 17.86 -1.82 -4.80
N SER A 160 18.95 -2.53 -4.52
CA SER A 160 19.98 -2.12 -3.55
C SER A 160 20.66 -0.77 -3.85
N ASN A 161 20.62 -0.31 -5.11
CA ASN A 161 21.12 1.00 -5.56
C ASN A 161 20.07 2.12 -5.42
N GLY A 162 18.85 1.81 -4.94
CA GLY A 162 17.73 2.74 -4.83
C GLY A 162 16.88 2.88 -6.09
N GLU A 163 17.21 2.18 -7.17
CA GLU A 163 16.44 2.18 -8.41
C GLU A 163 15.12 1.41 -8.24
N GLU A 164 14.04 1.93 -8.81
CA GLU A 164 12.73 1.29 -8.81
C GLU A 164 12.45 0.65 -10.17
N VAL A 165 12.29 -0.68 -10.19
CA VAL A 165 12.04 -1.44 -11.41
C VAL A 165 10.72 -2.20 -11.32
N SER A 166 9.98 -2.29 -12.43
CA SER A 166 8.73 -3.08 -12.49
C SER A 166 8.99 -4.58 -12.59
N SER A 167 10.15 -4.97 -13.13
CA SER A 167 10.61 -6.36 -13.18
C SER A 167 12.11 -6.48 -12.99
N TYR A 168 12.56 -7.62 -12.45
CA TYR A 168 13.96 -7.92 -12.25
C TYR A 168 14.32 -9.30 -12.81
N ASP A 169 15.07 -9.33 -13.91
CA ASP A 169 15.33 -10.53 -14.73
C ASP A 169 16.59 -11.29 -14.28
N LYS A 170 16.65 -11.67 -13.00
CA LYS A 170 17.69 -12.55 -12.46
C LYS A 170 17.09 -13.57 -11.48
N PRO A 171 17.68 -14.77 -11.35
CA PRO A 171 17.16 -15.81 -10.45
C PRO A 171 17.23 -15.45 -8.96
N VAL A 172 18.10 -14.51 -8.59
CA VAL A 172 18.33 -14.08 -7.21
C VAL A 172 18.07 -12.59 -7.08
N LEU A 173 17.07 -12.22 -6.29
CA LEU A 173 16.72 -10.84 -5.95
C LEU A 173 17.19 -10.53 -4.53
N ASN A 174 18.15 -9.62 -4.41
CA ASN A 174 18.65 -9.12 -3.12
C ASN A 174 18.00 -7.77 -2.81
N ILE A 175 17.35 -7.69 -1.65
CA ILE A 175 16.77 -6.44 -1.13
C ILE A 175 17.54 -6.07 0.12
N THR A 176 18.22 -4.92 0.10
CA THR A 176 18.96 -4.40 1.25
C THR A 176 18.12 -3.43 2.05
N LYS A 177 18.34 -3.38 3.38
CA LYS A 177 17.62 -2.49 4.30
C LYS A 177 16.10 -2.48 4.07
N VAL A 178 15.50 -3.67 4.10
CA VAL A 178 14.07 -3.89 3.85
C VAL A 178 13.23 -2.92 4.68
N ASN A 179 12.25 -2.29 4.04
CA ASN A 179 11.29 -1.40 4.71
C ASN A 179 9.88 -2.00 4.68
N ARG A 180 8.96 -1.45 5.48
CA ARG A 180 7.55 -1.89 5.47
C ARG A 180 6.83 -1.75 4.13
N LEU A 181 7.31 -0.90 3.21
CA LEU A 181 6.74 -0.73 1.86
C LEU A 181 7.19 -1.86 0.90
N SER A 182 8.30 -2.53 1.22
CA SER A 182 8.76 -3.75 0.54
C SER A 182 7.92 -4.97 0.93
N MET A 183 7.14 -4.92 2.01
CA MET A 183 6.25 -6.01 2.40
C MET A 183 5.23 -6.30 1.29
N GLY A 184 5.01 -7.58 1.00
CA GLY A 184 3.99 -7.99 0.03
C GLY A 184 4.33 -9.28 -0.69
N ALA A 185 3.53 -9.58 -1.71
CA ALA A 185 3.68 -10.75 -2.54
C ALA A 185 4.60 -10.48 -3.73
N TYR A 186 5.64 -11.29 -3.84
CA TYR A 186 6.54 -11.34 -4.99
C TYR A 186 6.21 -12.56 -5.83
N LEU A 187 6.23 -12.39 -7.15
CA LEU A 187 6.06 -13.45 -8.12
C LEU A 187 7.40 -13.74 -8.77
N CYS A 188 7.92 -14.94 -8.57
CA CYS A 188 8.92 -15.51 -9.46
C CYS A 188 8.20 -16.05 -10.69
N ILE A 189 8.60 -15.61 -11.89
CA ILE A 189 8.02 -16.02 -13.16
C ILE A 189 9.12 -16.70 -13.98
N ALA A 190 8.87 -17.93 -14.42
CA ALA A 190 9.76 -18.70 -15.27
C ALA A 190 9.18 -18.83 -16.68
N SER A 191 9.97 -18.47 -17.69
CA SER A 191 9.59 -18.56 -19.10
C SER A 191 10.77 -18.94 -19.98
N ASN A 192 10.56 -19.88 -20.89
CA ASN A 192 11.51 -20.27 -21.93
C ASN A 192 10.93 -20.16 -23.35
N GLY A 193 9.82 -19.44 -23.51
CA GLY A 193 9.10 -19.32 -24.79
C GLY A 193 8.20 -20.51 -25.14
N VAL A 194 8.18 -21.56 -24.32
CA VAL A 194 7.30 -22.73 -24.47
C VAL A 194 6.13 -22.61 -23.48
N PRO A 195 4.89 -22.50 -23.94
CA PRO A 195 3.73 -22.40 -23.04
C PRO A 195 3.46 -23.71 -22.29
N PRO A 196 2.92 -23.64 -21.05
CA PRO A 196 2.64 -22.42 -20.30
C PRO A 196 3.88 -21.89 -19.57
N SER A 197 4.03 -20.57 -19.50
CA SER A 197 4.89 -19.97 -18.47
C SER A 197 4.28 -20.22 -17.09
N VAL A 198 5.14 -20.39 -16.09
CA VAL A 198 4.72 -20.69 -14.71
C VAL A 198 5.21 -19.62 -13.75
N SER A 199 4.54 -19.48 -12.60
CA SER A 199 4.96 -18.56 -11.56
C SER A 199 4.75 -19.14 -10.16
N LYS A 200 5.62 -18.75 -9.22
CA LYS A 200 5.50 -19.05 -7.79
C LYS A 200 5.36 -17.75 -7.02
N ARG A 201 4.35 -17.69 -6.16
CA ARG A 201 4.07 -16.58 -5.26
C ARG A 201 4.82 -16.77 -3.94
N ILE A 202 5.54 -15.74 -3.51
CA ILE A 202 6.38 -15.74 -2.30
C ILE A 202 6.03 -14.48 -1.49
N MET A 203 5.62 -14.65 -0.24
CA MET A 203 5.34 -13.53 0.66
C MET A 203 6.60 -13.05 1.36
N LEU A 204 6.92 -11.76 1.22
CA LEU A 204 7.90 -11.08 2.06
C LEU A 204 7.15 -10.36 3.20
N VAL A 205 7.33 -10.85 4.41
CA VAL A 205 6.71 -10.32 5.63
C VAL A 205 7.76 -9.57 6.45
N VAL A 206 7.52 -8.28 6.69
CA VAL A 206 8.46 -7.39 7.39
C VAL A 206 7.97 -7.10 8.80
N HIS A 207 8.75 -7.45 9.82
CA HIS A 207 8.45 -7.20 11.23
C HIS A 207 9.09 -5.90 11.71
N PHE A 208 8.31 -5.04 12.36
CA PHE A 208 8.78 -3.77 12.94
C PHE A 208 8.02 -3.44 14.23
N PRO A 209 8.69 -2.76 15.19
CA PRO A 209 8.03 -2.32 16.42
C PRO A 209 6.96 -1.25 16.14
N PRO A 210 6.00 -1.05 17.06
CA PRO A 210 4.95 -0.08 16.85
C PRO A 210 5.50 1.35 16.81
N MET A 211 4.94 2.18 15.94
CA MET A 211 5.12 3.63 15.94
C MET A 211 3.76 4.31 16.03
N ILE A 212 3.68 5.43 16.74
CA ILE A 212 2.44 6.21 16.92
C ILE A 212 2.61 7.62 16.35
N TRP A 213 1.58 8.10 15.66
CA TRP A 213 1.44 9.49 15.21
C TRP A 213 0.14 10.08 15.72
N ILE A 214 0.22 11.31 16.21
CA ILE A 214 -0.90 12.06 16.79
C ILE A 214 -1.00 13.40 16.06
N GLN A 215 -2.12 13.64 15.39
CA GLN A 215 -2.33 14.90 14.68
C GLN A 215 -2.50 16.08 15.65
N ASN A 216 -3.30 15.89 16.71
CA ASN A 216 -3.61 16.94 17.69
C ASN A 216 -3.22 16.47 19.11
N GLN A 217 -2.05 16.89 19.58
CA GLN A 217 -1.57 16.55 20.93
C GLN A 217 -2.20 17.39 22.05
N LEU A 218 -2.90 18.48 21.69
CA LEU A 218 -3.56 19.38 22.61
C LEU A 218 -4.99 19.61 22.14
N VAL A 219 -5.97 19.20 22.94
CA VAL A 219 -7.40 19.24 22.60
C VAL A 219 -8.15 20.01 23.68
N GLY A 220 -8.89 21.04 23.26
CA GLY A 220 -9.72 21.85 24.16
C GLY A 220 -11.16 21.34 24.16
N ALA A 221 -11.80 21.29 25.33
CA ALA A 221 -13.22 20.97 25.47
C ALA A 221 -13.85 21.78 26.61
N MET A 222 -15.15 22.03 26.51
CA MET A 222 -15.98 22.56 27.60
C MET A 222 -16.59 21.42 28.40
N GLU A 223 -17.07 21.71 29.60
CA GLU A 223 -17.89 20.76 30.35
C GLU A 223 -19.20 20.49 29.61
N GLY A 224 -19.64 19.23 29.59
CA GLY A 224 -20.80 18.77 28.84
C GLY A 224 -20.50 18.36 27.39
N ASP A 225 -19.34 18.74 26.84
CA ASP A 225 -18.99 18.40 25.45
C ASP A 225 -18.85 16.89 25.23
N GLN A 226 -18.97 16.50 23.96
CA GLN A 226 -18.52 15.20 23.47
C GLN A 226 -17.31 15.41 22.56
N ILE A 227 -16.14 14.93 22.99
CA ILE A 227 -14.87 15.11 22.27
C ILE A 227 -14.28 13.76 21.86
N THR A 228 -13.52 13.72 20.78
CA THR A 228 -12.81 12.50 20.33
C THR A 228 -11.32 12.76 20.23
N LEU A 229 -10.53 11.94 20.92
CA LEU A 229 -9.08 11.90 20.82
C LEU A 229 -8.68 10.85 19.79
N GLU A 230 -7.68 11.13 18.96
CA GLU A 230 -7.29 10.25 17.85
C GLU A 230 -5.78 10.01 17.80
N CYS A 231 -5.40 8.76 17.57
CA CYS A 231 -4.03 8.32 17.34
C CYS A 231 -3.97 7.34 16.18
N HIS A 232 -2.87 7.34 15.43
CA HIS A 232 -2.59 6.35 14.40
C HIS A 232 -1.37 5.54 14.83
N SER A 233 -1.41 4.22 14.66
CA SER A 233 -0.25 3.36 14.86
C SER A 233 0.05 2.52 13.63
N GLU A 234 1.33 2.19 13.44
CA GLU A 234 1.77 1.20 12.47
C GLU A 234 2.63 0.16 13.17
N ALA A 235 2.30 -1.12 13.02
CA ALA A 235 3.03 -2.21 13.64
C ALA A 235 2.82 -3.53 12.88
N TYR A 236 3.88 -4.34 12.76
CA TYR A 236 3.75 -5.72 12.32
C TYR A 236 4.76 -6.64 13.04
N PRO A 237 4.35 -7.77 13.64
CA PRO A 237 2.99 -8.31 13.75
C PRO A 237 2.01 -7.34 14.41
N LYS A 238 0.71 -7.54 14.16
CA LYS A 238 -0.36 -6.64 14.60
C LYS A 238 -0.23 -6.32 16.09
N SER A 239 -0.33 -5.04 16.44
CA SER A 239 -0.21 -4.57 17.81
C SER A 239 -1.53 -4.68 18.58
N VAL A 240 -1.42 -4.83 19.90
CA VAL A 240 -2.50 -4.54 20.84
C VAL A 240 -2.48 -3.04 21.11
N ASN A 241 -3.64 -2.40 20.98
CA ASN A 241 -3.80 -0.95 21.03
C ASN A 241 -4.80 -0.59 22.13
N TYR A 242 -4.44 0.32 23.03
CA TYR A 242 -5.29 0.72 24.17
C TYR A 242 -5.02 2.15 24.61
N TRP A 243 -5.96 2.72 25.36
CA TRP A 243 -5.81 4.04 25.98
C TRP A 243 -5.54 3.90 27.47
N THR A 244 -4.74 4.82 28.01
CA THR A 244 -4.51 4.95 29.44
C THR A 244 -4.67 6.40 29.89
N LYS A 245 -5.07 6.57 31.14
CA LYS A 245 -5.09 7.86 31.84
C LYS A 245 -4.61 7.61 33.26
N ASP A 246 -3.68 8.44 33.74
CA ASP A 246 -3.10 8.33 35.09
C ASP A 246 -2.55 6.92 35.41
N GLY A 247 -2.00 6.25 34.40
CA GLY A 247 -1.45 4.89 34.50
C GLY A 247 -2.49 3.76 34.46
N LEU A 248 -3.77 4.08 34.40
CA LEU A 248 -4.86 3.09 34.35
C LEU A 248 -5.40 2.93 32.94
N ILE A 249 -5.70 1.68 32.55
CA ILE A 249 -6.30 1.36 31.25
C ILE A 249 -7.75 1.86 31.23
N ILE A 250 -8.10 2.56 30.15
CA ILE A 250 -9.48 3.00 29.89
C ILE A 250 -10.23 1.86 29.21
N SER A 251 -11.33 1.43 29.82
CA SER A 251 -12.21 0.39 29.29
C SER A 251 -13.40 0.99 28.52
N GLN A 252 -13.96 0.19 27.59
CA GLN A 252 -15.18 0.53 26.87
C GLN A 252 -16.35 0.74 27.83
N GLY A 253 -17.08 1.83 27.68
CA GLY A 253 -18.25 2.13 28.50
C GLY A 253 -19.14 3.22 27.93
N THR A 254 -20.06 3.74 28.77
CA THR A 254 -20.97 4.84 28.41
C THR A 254 -20.24 6.18 28.32
N LYS A 255 -19.25 6.38 29.20
CA LYS A 255 -18.42 7.59 29.29
C LYS A 255 -17.32 7.62 28.22
N TYR A 256 -16.58 6.52 28.11
CA TYR A 256 -15.45 6.34 27.20
C TYR A 256 -15.82 5.32 26.12
N VAL A 257 -15.90 5.75 24.88
CA VAL A 257 -16.19 4.90 23.72
C VAL A 257 -14.92 4.77 22.89
N LEU A 258 -14.36 3.56 22.84
CA LEU A 258 -13.16 3.24 22.08
C LEU A 258 -13.57 2.66 20.71
N ILE A 259 -12.90 3.12 19.67
CA ILE A 259 -13.04 2.59 18.31
C ILE A 259 -11.64 2.32 17.77
N LEU A 260 -11.42 1.12 17.26
CA LEU A 260 -10.20 0.71 16.57
C LEU A 260 -10.56 0.38 15.11
N MET A 261 -9.94 1.06 14.17
CA MET A 261 -10.07 0.77 12.74
C MET A 261 -8.76 0.22 12.21
N ASP A 262 -8.76 -1.04 11.81
CA ASP A 262 -7.59 -1.74 11.32
C ASP A 262 -7.51 -1.70 9.78
N ASN A 263 -6.31 -1.45 9.25
CA ASN A 263 -6.01 -1.58 7.83
C ASN A 263 -4.60 -2.11 7.62
N ALA A 264 -4.47 -3.39 7.28
CA ALA A 264 -3.19 -4.11 7.16
C ALA A 264 -2.32 -3.96 8.43
N TYR A 265 -1.19 -3.27 8.33
CA TYR A 265 -0.29 -2.99 9.46
C TYR A 265 -0.57 -1.63 10.15
N LYS A 266 -1.63 -0.91 9.76
CA LYS A 266 -2.02 0.39 10.31
C LYS A 266 -3.27 0.27 11.19
N VAL A 267 -3.33 1.04 12.27
CA VAL A 267 -4.49 1.12 13.17
C VAL A 267 -4.81 2.57 13.48
N HIS A 268 -6.08 2.96 13.31
CA HIS A 268 -6.61 4.26 13.76
C HIS A 268 -7.40 4.05 15.05
N MET A 269 -6.88 4.60 16.14
CA MET A 269 -7.46 4.55 17.47
C MET A 269 -8.24 5.83 17.75
N LYS A 270 -9.51 5.70 18.16
CA LYS A 270 -10.33 6.81 18.64
C LYS A 270 -10.82 6.55 20.05
N LEU A 271 -10.76 7.57 20.89
CA LEU A 271 -11.38 7.61 22.21
C LEU A 271 -12.36 8.77 22.26
N THR A 272 -13.66 8.47 22.22
CA THR A 272 -14.72 9.46 22.40
C THR A 272 -15.09 9.54 23.88
N ILE A 273 -14.96 10.75 24.44
CA ILE A 273 -15.33 11.07 25.83
C ILE A 273 -16.64 11.85 25.78
N ARG A 274 -17.69 11.31 26.39
CA ARG A 274 -19.03 11.93 26.41
C ARG A 274 -19.25 12.74 27.68
N ASN A 275 -20.02 13.83 27.59
CA ASN A 275 -20.41 14.66 28.73
C ASN A 275 -19.20 15.03 29.62
N VAL A 276 -18.18 15.65 29.02
CA VAL A 276 -16.89 15.96 29.66
C VAL A 276 -17.09 16.69 31.00
N ASN A 277 -16.36 16.30 32.03
CA ASN A 277 -16.37 16.95 33.35
C ASN A 277 -14.94 17.25 33.84
N THR A 278 -14.82 17.90 35.00
CA THR A 278 -13.53 18.30 35.58
C THR A 278 -12.54 17.15 35.75
N ALA A 279 -13.01 15.95 36.07
CA ALA A 279 -12.19 14.76 36.25
C ALA A 279 -11.70 14.14 34.94
N ASP A 280 -12.25 14.54 33.79
CA ASP A 280 -11.81 14.06 32.47
C ASP A 280 -10.60 14.82 31.93
N PHE A 281 -10.37 16.07 32.35
CA PHE A 281 -9.19 16.81 31.91
C PHE A 281 -7.90 16.13 32.39
N GLY A 282 -6.82 16.33 31.64
CA GLY A 282 -5.52 15.71 31.93
C GLY A 282 -4.84 15.12 30.70
N ALA A 283 -3.81 14.31 30.96
CA ALA A 283 -3.03 13.65 29.94
C ALA A 283 -3.57 12.23 29.67
N TYR A 284 -3.96 11.98 28.44
CA TYR A 284 -4.31 10.66 27.93
C TYR A 284 -3.14 10.11 27.13
N LYS A 285 -2.90 8.80 27.21
CA LYS A 285 -1.93 8.12 26.37
C LYS A 285 -2.61 7.06 25.51
N CYS A 286 -2.35 7.07 24.22
CA CYS A 286 -2.62 5.93 23.37
C CYS A 286 -1.36 5.08 23.29
N VAL A 287 -1.49 3.76 23.46
CA VAL A 287 -0.38 2.82 23.56
C VAL A 287 -0.57 1.73 22.51
N ALA A 288 0.53 1.37 21.83
CA ALA A 288 0.58 0.29 20.87
C ALA A 288 1.73 -0.67 21.22
N LYS A 289 1.44 -1.96 21.32
CA LYS A 289 2.40 -3.00 21.71
C LYS A 289 2.35 -4.20 20.78
N ASN A 290 3.50 -4.65 20.28
CA ASN A 290 3.62 -5.94 19.59
C ASN A 290 4.80 -6.77 20.15
N SER A 291 5.13 -7.88 19.50
CA SER A 291 6.23 -8.77 19.93
C SER A 291 7.63 -8.16 19.82
N LEU A 292 7.78 -7.00 19.18
CA LEU A 292 9.06 -6.31 19.01
C LEU A 292 9.21 -5.09 19.93
N GLY A 293 8.13 -4.59 20.52
CA GLY A 293 8.21 -3.42 21.41
C GLY A 293 6.86 -2.80 21.74
N GLU A 294 6.94 -1.68 22.44
CA GLU A 294 5.82 -0.86 22.90
C GLU A 294 6.15 0.60 22.65
N THR A 295 5.15 1.40 22.27
CA THR A 295 5.27 2.84 22.11
C THR A 295 3.98 3.51 22.60
N ASP A 296 4.08 4.75 23.06
CA ASP A 296 2.93 5.55 23.47
C ASP A 296 3.01 6.98 22.91
N GLY A 297 1.85 7.61 22.78
CA GLY A 297 1.74 9.02 22.47
C GLY A 297 0.77 9.71 23.41
N THR A 298 1.12 10.92 23.85
CA THR A 298 0.34 11.68 24.84
C THR A 298 -0.53 12.75 24.18
N ILE A 299 -1.79 12.85 24.59
CA ILE A 299 -2.74 13.90 24.24
C ILE A 299 -3.22 14.58 25.50
N LYS A 300 -3.05 15.91 25.59
CA LYS A 300 -3.54 16.71 26.71
C LYS A 300 -4.93 17.26 26.40
N LEU A 301 -5.92 16.83 27.17
CA LEU A 301 -7.27 17.39 27.17
C LEU A 301 -7.32 18.53 28.20
N TYR A 302 -7.64 19.74 27.77
CA TYR A 302 -7.70 20.91 28.65
C TYR A 302 -9.07 21.61 28.57
N LEU A 303 -9.47 22.25 29.68
CA LEU A 303 -10.69 23.02 29.75
C LEU A 303 -10.55 24.29 28.90
N THR A 304 -11.43 24.46 27.93
CA THR A 304 -11.60 25.72 27.21
C THR A 304 -12.83 26.44 27.76
N ARG A 305 -12.77 27.77 27.87
CA ARG A 305 -13.94 28.58 28.26
C ARG A 305 -14.68 29.02 26.99
N SER A 306 -16.01 29.13 27.06
CA SER A 306 -16.74 29.75 25.96
C SER A 306 -16.34 31.22 25.85
N GLN A 307 -16.01 31.67 24.63
CA GLN A 307 -15.75 33.10 24.38
C GLN A 307 -16.93 33.96 24.82
N HIS A 308 -18.15 33.42 24.72
CA HIS A 308 -19.37 34.07 25.21
C HIS A 308 -19.34 34.32 26.72
N LYS A 309 -18.95 33.33 27.53
CA LYS A 309 -18.89 33.46 28.98
C LYS A 309 -17.73 34.35 29.44
N VAL A 310 -16.60 34.33 28.72
CA VAL A 310 -15.51 35.29 28.93
C VAL A 310 -15.99 36.73 28.68
N MET A 311 -16.75 36.94 27.60
CA MET A 311 -17.31 38.25 27.26
C MET A 311 -18.39 38.69 28.25
N GLU A 312 -19.20 37.74 28.74
CA GLU A 312 -20.23 37.97 29.77
C GLU A 312 -19.61 38.35 31.13
N ASP A 313 -18.57 37.63 31.57
CA ASP A 313 -17.82 37.94 32.80
C ASP A 313 -17.14 39.32 32.70
N GLN A 314 -16.58 39.66 31.53
CA GLN A 314 -16.00 40.98 31.27
C GLN A 314 -17.04 42.09 31.28
N LEU A 315 -18.22 41.84 30.70
CA LEU A 315 -19.34 42.79 30.70
C LEU A 315 -19.87 43.01 32.13
N ALA A 316 -20.01 41.93 32.92
CA ALA A 316 -20.41 42.01 34.32
C ALA A 316 -19.41 42.82 35.16
N ALA A 317 -18.11 42.61 34.96
CA ALA A 317 -17.05 43.37 35.63
C ALA A 317 -17.09 44.87 35.25
N LEU A 318 -17.34 45.19 33.98
CA LEU A 318 -17.48 46.57 33.52
C LEU A 318 -18.71 47.26 34.12
N ILE A 319 -19.85 46.56 34.18
CA ILE A 319 -21.08 47.07 34.82
C ILE A 319 -20.84 47.37 36.29
N ALA A 320 -20.19 46.46 37.03
CA ALA A 320 -19.86 46.67 38.43
C ALA A 320 -18.94 47.90 38.65
N LEU A 321 -17.97 48.11 37.76
CA LEU A 321 -17.09 49.29 37.81
C LEU A 321 -17.88 50.59 37.63
N ILE A 322 -18.79 50.63 36.63
CA ILE A 322 -19.62 51.82 36.36
C ILE A 322 -20.57 52.09 37.51
N GLN A 323 -21.18 51.05 38.10
CA GLN A 323 -22.05 51.19 39.26
C GLN A 323 -21.28 51.75 40.47
N GLY A 324 -20.09 51.23 40.76
CA GLY A 324 -19.24 51.76 41.83
C GLY A 324 -18.84 53.23 41.62
N GLN A 325 -18.52 53.62 40.38
CA GLN A 325 -18.24 55.04 40.05
C GLN A 325 -19.46 55.94 40.24
N LYS A 326 -20.65 55.47 39.86
CA LYS A 326 -21.91 56.20 40.06
C LYS A 326 -22.24 56.37 41.54
N GLU A 327 -22.09 55.32 42.34
CA GLU A 327 -22.33 55.38 43.79
C GLU A 327 -21.37 56.36 44.48
N GLU A 328 -20.09 56.36 44.09
CA GLU A 328 -19.10 57.32 44.59
C GLU A 328 -19.44 58.76 44.15
N GLN A 329 -19.88 58.96 42.91
CA GLN A 329 -20.32 60.27 42.42
C GLN A 329 -21.56 60.76 43.16
N ASP A 330 -22.54 59.89 43.39
CA ASP A 330 -23.75 60.21 44.16
C ASP A 330 -23.41 60.52 45.62
N ARG A 331 -22.43 59.82 46.22
CA ARG A 331 -21.94 60.14 47.57
C ARG A 331 -21.32 61.53 47.62
N ARG A 332 -20.41 61.84 46.69
CA ARG A 332 -19.81 63.19 46.59
C ARG A 332 -20.85 64.27 46.35
N HIS A 333 -21.86 64.00 45.53
CA HIS A 333 -22.93 64.96 45.28
C HIS A 333 -23.75 65.23 46.56
N ARG A 334 -24.06 64.19 47.35
CA ARG A 334 -24.71 64.35 48.65
C ARG A 334 -23.85 65.13 49.65
N GLU A 335 -22.56 64.81 49.76
CA GLU A 335 -21.61 65.55 50.60
C GLU A 335 -21.52 67.03 50.17
N LEU A 336 -21.53 67.31 48.87
CA LEU A 336 -21.52 68.67 48.34
C LEU A 336 -22.81 69.43 48.67
N ILE A 337 -23.98 68.79 48.51
CA ILE A 337 -25.28 69.36 48.88
C ILE A 337 -25.28 69.70 50.37
N GLU A 338 -24.89 68.75 51.23
CA GLU A 338 -24.81 68.97 52.68
C GLU A 338 -23.88 70.13 53.03
N THR A 339 -22.70 70.20 52.39
CA THR A 339 -21.76 71.30 52.57
C THR A 339 -22.36 72.65 52.13
N LEU A 340 -23.10 72.67 51.02
CA LEU A 340 -23.77 73.88 50.52
C LEU A 340 -24.91 74.31 51.44
N THR A 341 -25.72 73.35 51.94
CA THR A 341 -26.79 73.63 52.90
C THR A 341 -26.23 74.24 54.19
N ILE A 342 -25.16 73.65 54.76
CA ILE A 342 -24.47 74.21 55.94
C ILE A 342 -23.93 75.63 55.65
N ARG A 343 -23.37 75.85 54.45
CA ARG A 343 -22.87 77.17 54.04
C ARG A 343 -23.99 78.20 53.97
N ASP A 344 -25.16 77.81 53.47
CA ASP A 344 -26.33 78.68 53.34
C ASP A 344 -26.89 79.06 54.72
N GLU A 345 -27.07 78.07 55.62
CA GLU A 345 -27.48 78.31 57.02
C GLU A 345 -26.50 79.25 57.76
N GLN A 346 -25.19 79.11 57.53
CA GLN A 346 -24.19 80.02 58.11
C GLN A 346 -24.29 81.45 57.55
N LEU A 347 -24.62 81.61 56.27
CA LEU A 347 -24.81 82.92 55.64
C LEU A 347 -26.08 83.60 56.17
N GLU A 348 -27.18 82.85 56.29
CA GLU A 348 -28.42 83.33 56.92
C GLU A 348 -28.18 83.76 58.37
N ALA A 349 -27.48 82.94 59.16
CA ALA A 349 -27.14 83.27 60.54
C ALA A 349 -26.30 84.57 60.64
N ARG A 350 -25.30 84.74 59.77
CA ARG A 350 -24.50 85.97 59.70
C ARG A 350 -25.32 87.20 59.27
N LEU A 351 -26.27 87.02 58.35
CA LEU A 351 -27.16 88.09 57.91
C LEU A 351 -28.10 88.53 59.05
N ASN A 352 -28.70 87.56 59.74
CA ASN A 352 -29.54 87.81 60.91
C ASN A 352 -28.77 88.54 62.02
N GLN A 353 -27.54 88.11 62.32
CA GLN A 353 -26.69 88.77 63.31
C GLN A 353 -26.35 90.22 62.91
N LYS A 354 -26.07 90.49 61.62
CA LYS A 354 -25.84 91.85 61.09
C LYS A 354 -27.10 92.72 61.19
N MET A 355 -28.26 92.14 60.95
CA MET A 355 -29.54 92.84 61.05
C MET A 355 -29.85 93.21 62.51
N GLU A 356 -29.66 92.29 63.45
CA GLU A 356 -29.82 92.55 64.89
C GLU A 356 -28.88 93.63 65.41
N THR A 357 -27.59 93.56 65.06
CA THR A 357 -26.61 94.59 65.44
C THR A 357 -26.94 95.96 64.84
N SER A 358 -27.44 95.99 63.60
CA SER A 358 -27.90 97.24 62.98
C SER A 358 -29.15 97.80 63.67
N LEU A 359 -30.10 96.93 64.03
CA LEU A 359 -31.32 97.30 64.77
C LEU A 359 -30.97 97.84 66.17
N GLN A 360 -30.02 97.21 66.87
CA GLN A 360 -29.51 97.69 68.15
C GLN A 360 -28.84 99.06 68.02
N ALA A 361 -28.02 99.28 66.98
CA ALA A 361 -27.40 100.57 66.71
C ALA A 361 -28.43 101.67 66.38
N VAL A 362 -29.49 101.35 65.64
CA VAL A 362 -30.60 102.26 65.38
C VAL A 362 -31.36 102.57 66.68
N ASN A 363 -31.70 101.56 67.48
CA ASN A 363 -32.39 101.76 68.76
C ASN A 363 -31.56 102.61 69.74
N GLN A 364 -30.23 102.41 69.80
CA GLN A 364 -29.33 103.27 70.59
C GLN A 364 -29.38 104.73 70.12
N LYS A 365 -29.32 104.97 68.80
CA LYS A 365 -29.46 106.34 68.24
C LYS A 365 -30.83 106.94 68.56
N VAL A 366 -31.91 106.17 68.45
CA VAL A 366 -33.27 106.64 68.79
C VAL A 366 -33.40 107.00 70.27
N GLN A 367 -32.77 106.23 71.18
CA GLN A 367 -32.72 106.59 72.60
C GLN A 367 -31.88 107.84 72.87
N GLN A 368 -30.79 108.05 72.13
CA GLN A 368 -29.99 109.27 72.20
C GLN A 368 -30.81 110.51 71.81
N PHE A 369 -31.64 110.42 70.77
CA PHE A 369 -32.52 111.51 70.34
C PHE A 369 -33.72 111.76 71.27
N ARG A 370 -34.15 110.77 72.06
CA ARG A 370 -35.23 110.95 73.06
C ARG A 370 -34.77 111.59 74.37
N GLY A 371 -33.46 111.74 74.59
CA GLY A 371 -32.89 112.42 75.76
C GLY A 371 -32.62 113.92 75.60
N GLU A 372 -32.88 114.49 74.42
CA GLU A 372 -32.62 115.91 74.10
C GLU A 372 -33.89 116.77 73.93
N PHE A 373 -35.00 116.40 74.60
CA PHE A 373 -36.20 117.24 74.72
C PHE A 373 -36.53 117.57 76.17
#